data_AF-U4PQE2-F1
#
_entry.id   AF-U4PQE2-F1
#
_cell.length_a   1.000
_cell.length_b   1.000
_cell.length_c   1.000
_cell.angle_alpha   90.00
_cell.angle_beta   90.00
_cell.angle_gamma   90.00
#
_symmetry.space_group_name_H-M   'P 1'
#
loop_
_entity.id
_entity.type
_entity.pdbx_description
1 polymer ?
#
loop_
_entity_poly.entity_id
_entity_poly.type
_entity_poly.pdbx_seq_one_letter_code
_entity_poly.pdbx_strand_id
1 'polypeptide(L)'
;MDVVEILDSEELNAAVKAVEILLAKHQLPRKSPTQKTFKEIVLGREFRARDALNVILSSEPAYPGFREVLSSGFVGWALFPDAQPVRHALMTHAVLDHMDDHDLSVGLIDHPLDLHRDIVSRYVLTGVDFLSDIYDPLGGYQAFARIFSMDSLSMHANSEDKSIKTVVRALLYLHHGADRYQEPEFDFAPSLNRATKILAEIKKSLGAEAYRTQYVARSLLHNRWSSSKQTLALLYAASTIRVKRKSLLTVMLEGGFSYKSHKQYLDEWVGRGRFVAEHIFQKMENNDLYQTTIRLLDGVEARPFKAAALSPLEETRLISQFRKRFRQKTN
;
A
#
# COMPACT_ATOMS: atom_id res chain seq x y z
N MET A 1 -6.15 46.05 -13.70
CA MET A 1 -7.22 45.05 -13.72
C MET A 1 -7.14 44.34 -12.39
N ASP A 2 -8.11 44.61 -11.53
CA ASP A 2 -8.16 44.00 -10.20
C ASP A 2 -8.68 42.57 -10.33
N VAL A 3 -8.12 41.63 -9.57
CA VAL A 3 -8.61 40.23 -9.56
C VAL A 3 -10.02 40.20 -8.98
N VAL A 4 -10.34 41.06 -8.02
CA VAL A 4 -11.68 41.16 -7.44
C VAL A 4 -12.69 41.59 -8.51
N GLU A 5 -12.33 42.56 -9.35
CA GLU A 5 -13.18 43.02 -10.46
C GLU A 5 -13.48 41.89 -11.46
N ILE A 6 -12.51 41.01 -11.76
CA ILE A 6 -12.74 39.84 -12.61
C ILE A 6 -13.64 38.82 -11.92
N LEU A 7 -13.42 38.55 -10.63
CA LEU A 7 -14.18 37.57 -9.85
C LEU A 7 -15.66 37.98 -9.71
N ASP A 8 -15.93 39.28 -9.62
CA ASP A 8 -17.27 39.84 -9.48
C ASP A 8 -17.94 40.14 -10.85
N SER A 9 -17.23 39.93 -11.96
CA SER A 9 -17.73 40.26 -13.31
C SER A 9 -18.93 39.41 -13.74
N GLU A 10 -19.84 40.01 -14.51
CA GLU A 10 -21.01 39.31 -15.06
C GLU A 10 -20.57 38.23 -16.07
N GLU A 11 -19.50 38.47 -16.82
CA GLU A 11 -18.94 37.56 -17.79
C GLU A 11 -18.43 36.27 -17.13
N LEU A 12 -17.70 36.38 -16.01
CA LEU A 12 -17.23 35.20 -15.29
C LEU A 12 -18.41 34.42 -14.70
N ASN A 13 -19.39 35.10 -14.11
CA ASN A 13 -20.59 34.47 -13.56
C ASN A 13 -21.37 33.70 -14.63
N ALA A 14 -21.49 34.26 -15.84
CA ALA A 14 -22.11 33.58 -16.97
C ALA A 14 -21.30 32.33 -17.41
N ALA A 15 -19.97 32.43 -17.45
CA ALA A 15 -19.09 31.31 -17.78
C ALA A 15 -19.18 30.18 -16.74
N VAL A 16 -19.14 30.51 -15.45
CA VAL A 16 -19.29 29.53 -14.34
C VAL A 16 -20.62 28.80 -14.47
N LYS A 17 -21.72 29.52 -14.67
CA LYS A 17 -23.05 28.91 -14.84
C LYS A 17 -23.12 27.97 -16.05
N ALA A 18 -22.46 28.32 -17.15
CA ALA A 18 -22.39 27.44 -18.32
C ALA A 18 -21.61 26.14 -18.02
N VAL A 19 -20.50 26.24 -17.28
CA VAL A 19 -19.73 25.07 -16.83
C VAL A 19 -20.55 24.23 -15.85
N GLU A 20 -21.26 24.81 -14.90
CA GLU A 20 -22.15 24.07 -13.98
C GLU A 20 -23.24 23.29 -14.73
N ILE A 21 -23.85 23.90 -15.75
CA ILE A 21 -24.83 23.21 -16.62
C ILE A 21 -24.17 22.03 -17.35
N LEU A 22 -22.96 22.23 -17.89
CA LEU A 22 -22.20 21.17 -18.55
C LEU A 22 -21.91 20.01 -17.58
N LEU A 23 -21.49 20.33 -16.35
CA LEU A 23 -21.23 19.36 -15.30
C LEU A 23 -22.47 18.56 -14.91
N ALA A 24 -23.61 19.24 -14.75
CA ALA A 24 -24.89 18.60 -14.44
C ALA A 24 -25.33 17.63 -15.56
N LYS A 25 -25.03 17.95 -16.82
CA LYS A 25 -25.33 17.08 -17.96
C LYS A 25 -24.51 15.79 -17.98
N HIS A 26 -23.26 15.83 -17.52
CA HIS A 26 -22.36 14.67 -17.54
C HIS A 26 -22.48 13.74 -16.32
N GLN A 27 -23.20 14.15 -15.26
CA GLN A 27 -23.58 13.32 -14.11
C GLN A 27 -22.44 12.49 -13.47
N LEU A 28 -21.23 13.05 -13.44
CA LEU A 28 -20.12 12.39 -12.75
C LEU A 28 -20.38 12.33 -11.24
N PRO A 29 -19.94 11.25 -10.55
CA PRO A 29 -20.07 11.15 -9.11
C PRO A 29 -19.45 12.35 -8.41
N ARG A 30 -20.16 12.88 -7.41
CA ARG A 30 -19.72 14.02 -6.60
C ARG A 30 -19.33 13.56 -5.21
N LYS A 31 -18.52 14.38 -4.53
CA LYS A 31 -18.21 14.16 -3.12
C LYS A 31 -19.50 14.18 -2.29
N SER A 32 -19.71 13.15 -1.48
CA SER A 32 -20.84 13.12 -0.55
C SER A 32 -20.59 14.06 0.64
N PRO A 33 -21.59 14.82 1.12
CA PRO A 33 -21.43 15.69 2.30
C PRO A 33 -21.00 14.95 3.57
N THR A 34 -21.29 13.66 3.68
CA THR A 34 -20.94 12.83 4.84
C THR A 34 -19.59 12.10 4.66
N GLN A 35 -18.97 12.21 3.49
CA GLN A 35 -17.69 11.58 3.20
C GLN A 35 -16.55 12.38 3.83
N LYS A 36 -15.66 11.69 4.55
CA LYS A 36 -14.42 12.28 5.06
C LYS A 36 -13.61 12.86 3.90
N THR A 37 -13.07 14.05 4.11
CA THR A 37 -12.21 14.74 3.16
C THR A 37 -10.88 14.02 2.99
N PHE A 38 -10.23 14.18 1.85
CA PHE A 38 -8.87 13.67 1.63
C PHE A 38 -7.90 14.16 2.72
N LYS A 39 -7.99 15.43 3.10
CA LYS A 39 -7.14 16.02 4.16
C LYS A 39 -7.32 15.30 5.51
N GLU A 40 -8.55 14.96 5.89
CA GLU A 40 -8.84 14.24 7.13
C GLU A 40 -8.30 12.80 7.14
N ILE A 41 -8.27 12.15 5.98
CA ILE A 41 -7.77 10.78 5.83
C ILE A 41 -6.24 10.76 5.78
N VAL A 42 -5.63 11.70 5.05
CA VAL A 42 -4.25 11.56 4.58
C VAL A 42 -3.29 12.56 5.20
N LEU A 43 -3.70 13.83 5.34
CA LEU A 43 -2.81 14.97 5.65
C LEU A 43 -2.87 15.38 7.13
N GLY A 44 -3.59 14.62 7.96
CA GLY A 44 -3.56 14.79 9.41
C GLY A 44 -2.21 14.41 10.02
N ARG A 45 -2.14 14.42 11.36
CA ARG A 45 -0.94 13.98 12.11
C ARG A 45 -0.52 12.55 11.76
N GLU A 46 -1.51 11.70 11.48
CA GLU A 46 -1.31 10.30 11.12
C GLU A 46 -2.14 9.97 9.88
N PHE A 47 -1.61 9.07 9.05
CA PHE A 47 -2.33 8.54 7.91
C PHE A 47 -3.42 7.56 8.40
N ARG A 48 -4.69 7.87 8.14
CA ARG A 48 -5.83 7.06 8.59
C ARG A 48 -6.07 5.88 7.64
N ALA A 49 -5.20 4.89 7.71
CA ALA A 49 -5.19 3.74 6.79
C ALA A 49 -6.53 2.99 6.70
N ARG A 50 -7.26 2.85 7.82
CA ARG A 50 -8.58 2.22 7.84
C ARG A 50 -9.62 3.04 7.07
N ASP A 51 -9.63 4.36 7.25
CA ASP A 51 -10.54 5.25 6.52
C ASP A 51 -10.24 5.23 5.02
N ALA A 52 -8.95 5.28 4.65
CA ALA A 52 -8.53 5.13 3.26
C ALA A 52 -9.01 3.80 2.66
N LEU A 53 -8.82 2.70 3.39
CA LEU A 53 -9.21 1.38 2.92
C LEU A 53 -10.72 1.25 2.73
N ASN A 54 -11.52 1.79 3.66
CA ASN A 54 -12.98 1.81 3.53
C ASN A 54 -13.44 2.49 2.23
N VAL A 55 -12.79 3.60 1.85
CA VAL A 55 -13.10 4.29 0.58
C VAL A 55 -12.63 3.49 -0.63
N ILE A 56 -11.42 2.95 -0.58
CA ILE A 56 -10.79 2.20 -1.68
C ILE A 56 -11.59 0.95 -2.05
N LEU A 57 -12.11 0.23 -1.03
CA LEU A 57 -12.85 -1.02 -1.18
C LEU A 57 -14.37 -0.83 -1.33
N SER A 58 -14.90 0.37 -1.09
CA SER A 58 -16.34 0.62 -1.16
C SER A 58 -16.90 0.32 -2.56
N SER A 59 -18.11 -0.21 -2.63
CA SER A 59 -18.88 -0.29 -3.87
C SER A 59 -19.54 1.04 -4.24
N GLU A 60 -19.64 2.00 -3.31
CA GLU A 60 -20.27 3.29 -3.53
C GLU A 60 -19.46 4.17 -4.49
N PRO A 61 -20.08 4.82 -5.49
CA PRO A 61 -19.37 5.72 -6.39
C PRO A 61 -18.56 6.78 -5.63
N ALA A 62 -17.30 6.96 -6.05
CA ALA A 62 -16.45 8.05 -5.59
C ALA A 62 -16.23 9.03 -6.74
N TYR A 63 -16.00 10.30 -6.42
CA TYR A 63 -15.64 11.28 -7.44
C TYR A 63 -14.31 10.90 -8.11
N PRO A 64 -14.09 11.31 -9.38
CA PRO A 64 -12.92 10.92 -10.17
C PRO A 64 -11.61 11.15 -9.43
N GLY A 65 -10.67 10.21 -9.55
CA GLY A 65 -9.32 10.32 -9.00
C GLY A 65 -9.20 10.03 -7.49
N PHE A 66 -10.30 10.01 -6.73
CA PHE A 66 -10.22 9.86 -5.28
C PHE A 66 -9.60 8.52 -4.85
N ARG A 67 -10.06 7.42 -5.46
CA ARG A 67 -9.56 6.09 -5.13
C ARG A 67 -8.16 5.86 -5.66
N GLU A 68 -7.84 6.44 -6.82
CA GLU A 68 -6.49 6.41 -7.40
C GLU A 68 -5.47 6.98 -6.43
N VAL A 69 -5.70 8.21 -5.96
CA VAL A 69 -4.76 8.89 -5.07
C VAL A 69 -4.72 8.23 -3.70
N LEU A 70 -5.87 7.87 -3.12
CA LEU A 70 -5.90 7.15 -1.84
C LEU A 70 -5.18 5.81 -1.90
N SER A 71 -5.31 5.07 -2.99
CA SER A 71 -4.64 3.78 -3.16
C SER A 71 -3.12 3.95 -3.23
N SER A 72 -2.62 4.96 -3.93
CA SER A 72 -1.19 5.29 -3.95
C SER A 72 -0.67 5.67 -2.56
N GLY A 73 -1.45 6.45 -1.80
CA GLY A 73 -1.15 6.76 -0.41
C GLY A 73 -1.11 5.52 0.49
N PHE A 74 -2.09 4.63 0.34
CA PHE A 74 -2.18 3.37 1.09
C PHE A 74 -1.02 2.42 0.76
N VAL A 75 -0.60 2.32 -0.50
CA VAL A 75 0.58 1.54 -0.91
C VAL A 75 1.85 2.14 -0.31
N GLY A 76 2.03 3.45 -0.41
CA GLY A 76 3.15 4.14 0.23
C GLY A 76 3.18 3.91 1.74
N TRP A 77 2.03 3.91 2.41
CA TRP A 77 1.90 3.61 3.83
C TRP A 77 2.22 2.15 4.15
N ALA A 78 1.73 1.20 3.36
CA ALA A 78 2.00 -0.21 3.56
C ALA A 78 3.51 -0.51 3.46
N LEU A 79 4.18 0.07 2.45
CA LEU A 79 5.62 -0.09 2.22
C LEU A 79 6.47 0.75 3.18
N PHE A 80 6.06 1.95 3.52
CA PHE A 80 6.86 2.91 4.29
C PHE A 80 5.98 3.66 5.30
N PRO A 81 5.55 2.98 6.39
CA PRO A 81 4.56 3.53 7.33
C PRO A 81 5.02 4.83 8.01
N ASP A 82 6.32 5.00 8.22
CA ASP A 82 6.89 6.18 8.86
C ASP A 82 7.39 7.25 7.86
N ALA A 83 7.46 6.93 6.57
CA ALA A 83 7.99 7.83 5.54
C ALA A 83 6.87 8.66 4.89
N GLN A 84 6.37 9.67 5.62
CA GLN A 84 5.38 10.62 5.09
C GLN A 84 5.79 11.25 3.74
N PRO A 85 7.04 11.68 3.52
CA PRO A 85 7.42 12.30 2.26
C PRO A 85 7.28 11.37 1.05
N VAL A 86 7.54 10.07 1.22
CA VAL A 86 7.39 9.06 0.17
C VAL A 86 5.91 8.85 -0.16
N ARG A 87 5.05 8.75 0.86
CA ARG A 87 3.60 8.67 0.65
C ARG A 87 3.07 9.88 -0.09
N HIS A 88 3.46 11.08 0.34
CA HIS A 88 3.05 12.32 -0.29
C HIS A 88 3.47 12.33 -1.76
N ALA A 89 4.72 12.01 -2.07
CA ALA A 89 5.18 11.93 -3.45
C ALA A 89 4.40 10.90 -4.28
N LEU A 90 4.12 9.69 -3.76
CA LEU A 90 3.30 8.72 -4.49
C LEU A 90 1.89 9.21 -4.78
N MET A 91 1.26 9.92 -3.84
CA MET A 91 -0.06 10.52 -4.04
C MET A 91 -0.01 11.67 -5.05
N THR A 92 1.00 12.52 -4.97
CA THR A 92 1.18 13.63 -5.90
C THR A 92 1.45 13.14 -7.33
N HIS A 93 2.22 12.05 -7.52
CA HIS A 93 2.34 11.40 -8.83
C HIS A 93 1.00 10.83 -9.32
N ALA A 94 0.22 10.19 -8.45
CA ALA A 94 -1.11 9.70 -8.82
C ALA A 94 -2.08 10.84 -9.20
N VAL A 95 -1.92 12.03 -8.61
CA VAL A 95 -2.65 13.23 -9.03
C VAL A 95 -2.24 13.65 -10.45
N LEU A 96 -0.94 13.68 -10.73
CA LEU A 96 -0.42 14.00 -12.07
C LEU A 96 -0.91 13.00 -13.10
N ASP A 97 -0.80 11.70 -12.84
CA ASP A 97 -1.30 10.65 -13.74
C ASP A 97 -2.79 10.80 -14.00
N HIS A 98 -3.58 11.14 -12.97
CA HIS A 98 -5.02 11.35 -13.13
C HIS A 98 -5.35 12.55 -14.03
N MET A 99 -4.62 13.66 -13.88
CA MET A 99 -4.80 14.85 -14.71
C MET A 99 -4.30 14.59 -16.15
N ASP A 100 -3.14 13.96 -16.30
CA ASP A 100 -2.54 13.61 -17.59
C ASP A 100 -3.46 12.66 -18.38
N ASP A 101 -4.01 11.63 -17.75
CA ASP A 101 -4.98 10.73 -18.38
C ASP A 101 -6.19 11.49 -18.98
N HIS A 102 -6.62 12.58 -18.34
CA HIS A 102 -7.74 13.39 -18.81
C HIS A 102 -7.33 14.38 -19.91
N ASP A 103 -6.16 14.97 -19.79
CA ASP A 103 -5.54 15.78 -20.82
C ASP A 103 -5.35 14.97 -22.12
N LEU A 104 -4.88 13.74 -22.00
CA LEU A 104 -4.78 12.79 -23.11
C LEU A 104 -6.15 12.43 -23.69
N SER A 105 -7.17 12.23 -22.84
CA SER A 105 -8.52 11.84 -23.29
C SER A 105 -9.23 12.91 -24.12
N VAL A 106 -8.86 14.18 -23.92
CA VAL A 106 -9.34 15.29 -24.77
C VAL A 106 -8.41 15.54 -25.95
N GLY A 107 -7.52 14.61 -26.31
CA GLY A 107 -6.74 14.64 -27.55
C GLY A 107 -5.58 15.63 -27.55
N LEU A 108 -4.99 15.96 -26.39
CA LEU A 108 -3.85 16.89 -26.30
C LEU A 108 -2.55 16.37 -26.93
N ILE A 109 -2.46 15.07 -27.28
CA ILE A 109 -1.36 14.56 -28.12
C ILE A 109 -1.44 15.14 -29.54
N ASP A 110 -2.65 15.20 -30.09
CA ASP A 110 -2.88 15.49 -31.50
C ASP A 110 -3.23 16.96 -31.75
N HIS A 111 -3.59 17.69 -30.69
CA HIS A 111 -4.08 19.06 -30.78
C HIS A 111 -3.48 19.96 -29.68
N PRO A 112 -3.20 21.24 -29.97
CA PRO A 112 -2.77 22.18 -28.95
C PRO A 112 -3.86 22.40 -27.89
N LEU A 113 -3.44 22.80 -26.69
CA LEU A 113 -4.36 23.20 -25.63
C LEU A 113 -5.16 24.42 -26.06
N ASP A 114 -6.48 24.29 -26.05
CA ASP A 114 -7.44 25.38 -26.21
C ASP A 114 -8.38 25.42 -25.00
N LEU A 115 -9.15 26.51 -24.88
CA LEU A 115 -10.05 26.72 -23.74
C LEU A 115 -11.11 25.61 -23.61
N HIS A 116 -11.61 25.07 -24.72
CA HIS A 116 -12.64 24.02 -24.67
C HIS A 116 -12.05 22.73 -24.09
N ARG A 117 -10.85 22.34 -24.55
CA ARG A 117 -10.14 21.16 -24.05
C ARG A 117 -9.73 21.31 -22.60
N ASP A 118 -9.24 22.50 -22.21
CA ASP A 118 -8.87 22.77 -20.82
C ASP A 118 -10.09 22.68 -19.90
N ILE A 119 -11.22 23.28 -20.30
CA ILE A 119 -12.47 23.21 -19.51
C ILE A 119 -12.93 21.76 -19.33
N VAL A 120 -12.94 20.99 -20.42
CA VAL A 120 -13.39 19.59 -20.36
C VAL A 120 -12.43 18.74 -19.54
N SER A 121 -11.12 18.84 -19.76
CA SER A 121 -10.14 18.05 -19.02
C SER A 121 -10.17 18.38 -17.52
N ARG A 122 -9.96 19.65 -17.15
CA ARG A 122 -9.76 20.06 -15.76
C ARG A 122 -11.04 20.11 -14.95
N TYR A 123 -12.10 20.73 -15.48
CA TYR A 123 -13.30 20.98 -14.68
C TYR A 123 -14.35 19.89 -14.84
N VAL A 124 -14.46 19.28 -16.03
CA VAL A 124 -15.43 18.21 -16.27
C VAL A 124 -14.86 16.85 -15.86
N LEU A 125 -13.74 16.42 -16.45
CA LEU A 125 -13.26 15.05 -16.27
C LEU A 125 -12.47 14.83 -14.98
N THR A 126 -11.50 15.69 -14.68
CA THR A 126 -10.80 15.68 -13.38
C THR A 126 -11.76 16.08 -12.26
N GLY A 127 -12.51 17.17 -12.45
CA GLY A 127 -13.61 17.55 -11.56
C GLY A 127 -13.22 18.49 -10.42
N VAL A 128 -14.12 19.43 -10.11
CA VAL A 128 -13.93 20.44 -9.05
C VAL A 128 -13.74 19.83 -7.66
N ASP A 129 -14.42 18.71 -7.36
CA ASP A 129 -14.25 18.01 -6.08
C ASP A 129 -12.83 17.46 -5.92
N PHE A 130 -12.23 16.97 -7.01
CA PHE A 130 -10.83 16.52 -6.99
C PHE A 130 -9.87 17.70 -6.82
N LEU A 131 -10.10 18.79 -7.56
CA LEU A 131 -9.25 19.98 -7.48
C LEU A 131 -9.25 20.57 -6.05
N SER A 132 -10.44 20.74 -5.47
CA SER A 132 -10.59 21.37 -4.15
C SER A 132 -10.25 20.43 -2.98
N ASP A 133 -10.54 19.13 -3.07
CA ASP A 133 -10.35 18.21 -1.96
C ASP A 133 -8.98 17.53 -1.97
N ILE A 134 -8.35 17.33 -3.13
CA ILE A 134 -7.09 16.57 -3.27
C ILE A 134 -5.95 17.46 -3.74
N TYR A 135 -6.11 18.08 -4.91
CA TYR A 135 -5.05 18.85 -5.56
C TYR A 135 -4.61 20.04 -4.69
N ASP A 136 -5.55 20.90 -4.28
CA ASP A 136 -5.24 22.09 -3.48
C ASP A 136 -4.66 21.72 -2.11
N PRO A 137 -5.22 20.76 -1.34
CA PRO A 137 -4.66 20.39 -0.04
C PRO A 137 -3.28 19.73 -0.12
N LEU A 138 -2.92 19.09 -1.24
CA LEU A 138 -1.56 18.59 -1.47
C LEU A 138 -0.55 19.70 -1.77
N GLY A 139 -1.01 20.93 -2.01
CA GLY A 139 -0.19 22.11 -2.32
C GLY A 139 -0.31 22.57 -3.77
N GLY A 140 -1.28 22.03 -4.52
CA GLY A 140 -1.56 22.37 -5.92
C GLY A 140 -0.32 22.36 -6.79
N TYR A 141 -0.19 23.37 -7.66
CA TYR A 141 0.94 23.50 -8.58
C TYR A 141 2.31 23.50 -7.87
N GLN A 142 2.41 24.09 -6.68
CA GLN A 142 3.69 24.15 -5.95
C GLN A 142 4.18 22.78 -5.50
N ALA A 143 3.26 21.87 -5.19
CA ALA A 143 3.60 20.50 -4.82
C ALA A 143 4.28 19.78 -5.99
N PHE A 144 3.82 20.03 -7.22
CA PHE A 144 4.34 19.38 -8.43
C PHE A 144 5.73 19.88 -8.80
N ALA A 145 5.99 21.17 -8.62
CA ALA A 145 7.31 21.74 -8.88
C ALA A 145 8.40 21.21 -7.93
N ARG A 146 8.00 20.62 -6.79
CA ARG A 146 8.92 20.22 -5.69
C ARG A 146 8.85 18.74 -5.34
N ILE A 147 8.01 17.97 -6.03
CA ILE A 147 7.81 16.55 -5.76
C ILE A 147 9.11 15.77 -5.99
N PHE A 148 9.34 14.72 -5.18
CA PHE A 148 10.38 13.75 -5.49
C PHE A 148 10.15 13.11 -6.85
N SER A 149 11.21 13.02 -7.66
CA SER A 149 11.15 12.28 -8.92
C SER A 149 10.88 10.79 -8.68
N MET A 150 10.35 10.11 -9.70
CA MET A 150 10.19 8.65 -9.66
C MET A 150 11.52 7.93 -9.44
N ASP A 151 12.64 8.48 -9.93
CA ASP A 151 13.98 7.96 -9.64
C ASP A 151 14.32 8.05 -8.15
N SER A 152 13.97 9.17 -7.50
CA SER A 152 14.18 9.36 -6.06
C SER A 152 13.36 8.37 -5.24
N LEU A 153 12.11 8.15 -5.65
CA LEU A 153 11.23 7.13 -5.05
C LEU A 153 11.80 5.72 -5.24
N SER A 154 12.29 5.40 -6.44
CA SER A 154 12.92 4.13 -6.75
C SER A 154 14.20 3.91 -5.92
N MET A 155 15.05 4.93 -5.76
CA MET A 155 16.21 4.86 -4.88
C MET A 155 15.83 4.56 -3.43
N HIS A 156 14.78 5.22 -2.91
CA HIS A 156 14.26 4.93 -1.57
C HIS A 156 13.76 3.49 -1.47
N ALA A 157 12.92 3.05 -2.41
CA ALA A 157 12.39 1.69 -2.42
C ALA A 157 13.52 0.64 -2.49
N ASN A 158 14.54 0.87 -3.32
CA ASN A 158 15.71 0.00 -3.45
C ASN A 158 16.53 -0.10 -2.15
N SER A 159 16.64 0.99 -1.38
CA SER A 159 17.32 0.96 -0.08
C SER A 159 16.61 0.10 0.96
N GLU A 160 15.28 -0.02 0.87
CA GLU A 160 14.44 -0.75 1.82
C GLU A 160 14.07 -2.16 1.32
N ASP A 161 14.19 -2.44 0.01
CA ASP A 161 13.76 -3.67 -0.66
C ASP A 161 14.27 -4.93 0.05
N LYS A 162 15.56 -4.99 0.36
CA LYS A 162 16.17 -6.15 1.04
C LYS A 162 15.60 -6.34 2.44
N SER A 163 15.36 -5.24 3.16
CA SER A 163 14.80 -5.27 4.51
C SER A 163 13.36 -5.79 4.50
N ILE A 164 12.53 -5.26 3.59
CA ILE A 164 11.15 -5.71 3.36
C ILE A 164 11.10 -7.18 2.97
N LYS A 165 11.93 -7.60 2.00
CA LYS A 165 12.02 -9.01 1.56
C LYS A 165 12.48 -9.94 2.68
N THR A 166 13.38 -9.51 3.54
CA THR A 166 13.81 -10.31 4.71
C THR A 166 12.68 -10.47 5.72
N VAL A 167 11.89 -9.43 5.98
CA VAL A 167 10.69 -9.50 6.83
C VAL A 167 9.64 -10.44 6.24
N VAL A 168 9.37 -10.33 4.94
CA VAL A 168 8.46 -11.23 4.21
C VAL A 168 8.93 -12.68 4.31
N ARG A 169 10.24 -12.92 4.18
CA ARG A 169 10.81 -14.26 4.35
C ARG A 169 10.66 -14.76 5.79
N ALA A 170 10.86 -13.90 6.79
CA ALA A 170 10.60 -14.25 8.19
C ALA A 170 9.14 -14.66 8.41
N LEU A 171 8.18 -13.89 7.87
CA LEU A 171 6.75 -14.22 7.93
C LEU A 171 6.41 -15.54 7.22
N LEU A 172 7.10 -15.88 6.13
CA LEU A 172 6.97 -17.18 5.49
C LEU A 172 7.36 -18.33 6.42
N TYR A 173 8.46 -18.22 7.17
CA TYR A 173 8.84 -19.22 8.17
C TYR A 173 7.80 -19.34 9.28
N LEU A 174 7.21 -18.20 9.70
CA LEU A 174 6.14 -18.19 10.70
C LEU A 174 4.85 -18.82 10.19
N HIS A 175 4.53 -18.66 8.90
CA HIS A 175 3.39 -19.33 8.27
C HIS A 175 3.55 -20.86 8.33
N HIS A 176 4.71 -21.37 7.88
CA HIS A 176 5.02 -22.80 7.98
C HIS A 176 4.98 -23.33 9.42
N GLY A 177 5.37 -22.49 10.38
CA GLY A 177 5.24 -22.77 11.80
C GLY A 177 3.79 -22.83 12.27
N ALA A 178 2.98 -21.84 11.87
CA ALA A 178 1.57 -21.73 12.20
C ALA A 178 0.73 -22.89 11.62
N ASP A 179 1.09 -23.38 10.43
CA ASP A 179 0.47 -24.56 9.81
C ASP A 179 0.67 -25.82 10.66
N ARG A 180 1.80 -25.92 11.36
CA ARG A 180 2.17 -27.09 12.19
C ARG A 180 1.83 -26.92 13.67
N TYR A 181 1.42 -25.72 14.10
CA TYR A 181 1.18 -25.35 15.51
C TYR A 181 -0.04 -26.02 16.17
N GLN A 182 -0.62 -27.05 15.57
CA GLN A 182 -1.72 -27.82 16.17
C GLN A 182 -1.33 -29.28 16.45
N GLU A 183 -0.17 -29.71 15.95
CA GLU A 183 0.30 -31.07 16.11
C GLU A 183 1.14 -31.18 17.40
N PRO A 184 0.75 -32.01 18.38
CA PRO A 184 1.46 -32.15 19.66
C PRO A 184 2.95 -32.49 19.54
N GLU A 185 3.33 -33.13 18.43
CA GLU A 185 4.71 -33.50 18.09
C GLU A 185 5.57 -32.34 17.59
N PHE A 186 4.95 -31.24 17.15
CA PHE A 186 5.59 -30.14 16.42
C PHE A 186 5.32 -28.76 17.04
N ASP A 187 5.27 -28.66 18.38
CA ASP A 187 4.97 -27.41 19.11
C ASP A 187 5.91 -26.25 18.70
N PHE A 188 5.46 -25.51 17.68
CA PHE A 188 6.12 -24.36 17.09
C PHE A 188 5.24 -23.14 17.20
N ALA A 189 5.21 -22.54 18.39
CA ALA A 189 4.63 -21.22 18.57
C ALA A 189 5.37 -20.21 17.67
N PRO A 190 4.73 -19.61 16.65
CA PRO A 190 5.37 -18.65 15.77
C PRO A 190 5.93 -17.46 16.58
N SER A 191 7.18 -17.08 16.34
CA SER A 191 7.77 -15.87 16.93
C SER A 191 8.92 -15.34 16.09
N LEU A 192 9.12 -14.02 16.12
CA LEU A 192 10.26 -13.38 15.44
C LEU A 192 11.59 -13.99 15.90
N ASN A 193 11.72 -14.34 17.18
CA ASN A 193 12.91 -15.01 17.70
C ASN A 193 13.18 -16.34 16.97
N ARG A 194 12.16 -17.15 16.67
CA ARG A 194 12.33 -18.37 15.86
C ARG A 194 12.76 -18.05 14.42
N ALA A 195 12.14 -17.07 13.77
CA ALA A 195 12.54 -16.64 12.43
C ALA A 195 14.01 -16.16 12.40
N THR A 196 14.45 -15.40 13.41
CA THR A 196 15.85 -14.95 13.51
C THR A 196 16.85 -16.10 13.73
N LYS A 197 16.45 -17.16 14.44
CA LYS A 197 17.28 -18.37 14.61
C LYS A 197 17.46 -19.10 13.29
N ILE A 198 16.39 -19.27 12.51
CA ILE A 198 16.44 -19.88 11.18
C ILE A 198 17.38 -19.09 10.26
N LEU A 199 17.21 -17.77 10.20
CA LEU A 199 18.08 -16.88 9.43
C LEU A 199 19.55 -16.95 9.89
N ALA A 200 19.80 -17.08 11.21
CA ALA A 200 21.15 -17.24 11.73
C ALA A 200 21.78 -18.59 11.31
N GLU A 201 21.01 -19.68 11.26
CA GLU A 201 21.48 -20.98 10.78
C GLU A 201 21.74 -20.98 9.26
N ILE A 202 20.89 -20.27 8.50
CA ILE A 202 21.11 -20.04 7.07
C ILE A 202 22.41 -19.25 6.87
N LYS A 203 22.64 -18.17 7.65
CA LYS A 203 23.89 -17.40 7.60
C LYS A 203 25.13 -18.27 7.87
N LYS A 204 25.05 -19.16 8.86
CA LYS A 204 26.13 -20.12 9.16
C LYS A 204 26.39 -21.08 8.00
N SER A 205 25.34 -21.47 7.28
CA SER A 205 25.42 -22.45 6.18
C SER A 205 25.94 -21.84 4.87
N LEU A 206 25.50 -20.62 4.55
CA LEU A 206 25.88 -19.92 3.32
C LEU A 206 27.20 -19.15 3.43
N GLY A 207 27.62 -18.81 4.65
CA GLY A 207 28.68 -17.84 4.89
C GLY A 207 28.17 -16.39 4.88
N ALA A 208 28.97 -15.48 5.45
CA ALA A 208 28.54 -14.10 5.67
C ALA A 208 28.29 -13.32 4.37
N GLU A 209 29.09 -13.56 3.34
CA GLU A 209 29.02 -12.82 2.07
C GLU A 209 27.77 -13.20 1.28
N ALA A 210 27.56 -14.50 1.02
CA ALA A 210 26.37 -14.99 0.33
C ALA A 210 25.07 -14.70 1.11
N TYR A 211 25.12 -14.63 2.44
CA TYR A 211 23.95 -14.21 3.22
C TYR A 211 23.59 -12.74 3.00
N ARG A 212 24.58 -11.83 2.99
CA ARG A 212 24.36 -10.38 2.86
C ARG A 212 23.80 -9.96 1.49
N THR A 213 23.96 -10.78 0.47
CA THR A 213 23.34 -10.53 -0.84
C THR A 213 21.82 -10.69 -0.78
N GLN A 214 21.30 -11.60 0.05
CA GLN A 214 19.88 -11.96 0.10
C GLN A 214 19.13 -11.37 1.30
N TYR A 215 19.79 -11.28 2.46
CA TYR A 215 19.14 -10.98 3.73
C TYR A 215 19.84 -9.87 4.50
N VAL A 216 19.08 -9.14 5.30
CA VAL A 216 19.63 -8.15 6.23
C VAL A 216 20.12 -8.78 7.53
N ALA A 217 20.94 -8.03 8.27
CA ALA A 217 21.36 -8.40 9.61
C ALA A 217 20.18 -8.43 10.60
N ARG A 218 20.36 -9.16 11.71
CA ARG A 218 19.33 -9.31 12.76
C ARG A 218 18.81 -7.96 13.28
N SER A 219 19.68 -6.99 13.53
CA SER A 219 19.29 -5.66 14.02
C SER A 219 18.36 -4.94 13.04
N LEU A 220 18.70 -4.94 11.75
CA LEU A 220 17.87 -4.33 10.69
C LEU A 220 16.53 -5.03 10.54
N LEU A 221 16.50 -6.37 10.66
CA LEU A 221 15.24 -7.13 10.67
C LEU A 221 14.35 -6.71 11.85
N HIS A 222 14.90 -6.61 13.06
CA HIS A 222 14.13 -6.17 14.23
C HIS A 222 13.64 -4.73 14.10
N ASN A 223 14.49 -3.82 13.61
CA ASN A 223 14.11 -2.42 13.38
C ASN A 223 12.93 -2.33 12.41
N ARG A 224 13.05 -3.01 11.25
CA ARG A 224 11.98 -3.03 10.23
C ARG A 224 10.71 -3.70 10.74
N TRP A 225 10.83 -4.80 11.47
CA TRP A 225 9.69 -5.47 12.09
C TRP A 225 8.94 -4.54 13.05
N SER A 226 9.68 -3.80 13.88
CA SER A 226 9.11 -2.88 14.86
C SER A 226 8.46 -1.66 14.23
N SER A 227 9.06 -1.07 13.18
CA SER A 227 8.47 0.07 12.46
C SER A 227 7.27 -0.32 11.61
N SER A 228 7.21 -1.58 11.15
CA SER A 228 6.17 -2.05 10.23
C SER A 228 5.07 -2.87 10.88
N LYS A 229 4.95 -2.92 12.21
CA LYS A 229 3.98 -3.79 12.91
C LYS A 229 2.57 -3.73 12.32
N GLN A 230 2.11 -2.53 11.97
CA GLN A 230 0.78 -2.29 11.39
C GLN A 230 0.63 -2.73 9.93
N THR A 231 1.72 -2.98 9.21
CA THR A 231 1.72 -3.33 7.78
C THR A 231 2.32 -4.71 7.47
N LEU A 232 2.90 -5.41 8.45
CA LEU A 232 3.55 -6.72 8.27
C LEU A 232 2.66 -7.72 7.52
N ALA A 233 1.40 -7.85 7.95
CA ALA A 233 0.45 -8.76 7.31
C ALA A 233 0.18 -8.40 5.85
N LEU A 234 0.04 -7.11 5.56
CA LEU A 234 -0.18 -6.60 4.19
C LEU A 234 1.05 -6.82 3.31
N LEU A 235 2.27 -6.60 3.82
CA LEU A 235 3.50 -6.86 3.07
C LEU A 235 3.63 -8.33 2.69
N TYR A 236 3.36 -9.23 3.64
CA TYR A 236 3.41 -10.66 3.38
C TYR A 236 2.29 -11.10 2.42
N ALA A 237 1.07 -10.63 2.61
CA ALA A 237 -0.04 -10.88 1.69
C ALA A 237 0.28 -10.43 0.26
N ALA A 238 0.79 -9.21 0.06
CA ALA A 238 1.20 -8.71 -1.25
C ALA A 238 2.28 -9.57 -1.91
N SER A 239 3.19 -10.17 -1.13
CA SER A 239 4.23 -11.05 -1.66
C SER A 239 3.68 -12.35 -2.27
N THR A 240 2.45 -12.73 -1.91
CA THR A 240 1.82 -14.00 -2.30
C THR A 240 0.88 -13.88 -3.50
N ILE A 241 0.51 -12.65 -3.89
CA ILE A 241 -0.41 -12.37 -5.00
C ILE A 241 0.40 -12.17 -6.27
N ARG A 242 -0.01 -12.79 -7.38
CA ARG A 242 0.69 -12.70 -8.66
C ARG A 242 0.04 -11.67 -9.57
N VAL A 243 0.87 -10.76 -10.09
CA VAL A 243 0.52 -9.80 -11.13
C VAL A 243 1.42 -10.09 -12.32
N LYS A 244 0.88 -10.76 -13.33
CA LYS A 244 1.65 -11.34 -14.46
C LYS A 244 2.79 -12.23 -13.91
N ARG A 245 4.05 -11.88 -14.17
CA ARG A 245 5.24 -12.62 -13.73
C ARG A 245 5.81 -12.16 -12.38
N LYS A 246 5.31 -11.07 -11.80
CA LYS A 246 5.80 -10.48 -10.55
C LYS A 246 4.81 -10.70 -9.42
N SER A 247 5.24 -10.52 -8.17
CA SER A 247 4.29 -10.42 -7.05
C SER A 247 3.72 -9.00 -6.97
N LEU A 248 2.55 -8.84 -6.35
CA LEU A 248 1.98 -7.53 -6.09
C LEU A 248 2.94 -6.65 -5.28
N LEU A 249 3.65 -7.23 -4.30
CA LEU A 249 4.69 -6.54 -3.54
C LEU A 249 5.80 -5.99 -4.44
N THR A 250 6.28 -6.78 -5.41
CA THR A 250 7.30 -6.32 -6.35
C THR A 250 6.78 -5.18 -7.22
N VAL A 251 5.54 -5.27 -7.71
CA VAL A 251 4.91 -4.19 -8.47
C VAL A 251 4.84 -2.90 -7.64
N MET A 252 4.48 -2.99 -6.36
CA MET A 252 4.45 -1.84 -5.45
C MET A 252 5.84 -1.25 -5.22
N LEU A 253 6.86 -2.08 -4.98
CA LEU A 253 8.24 -1.63 -4.75
C LEU A 253 8.87 -0.97 -5.98
N GLU A 254 8.50 -1.41 -7.18
CA GLU A 254 8.94 -0.83 -8.45
C GLU A 254 8.14 0.44 -8.82
N GLY A 255 7.20 0.89 -8.00
CA GLY A 255 6.34 2.05 -8.28
C GLY A 255 5.31 1.81 -9.38
N GLY A 256 5.08 0.57 -9.80
CA GLY A 256 4.17 0.22 -10.89
C GLY A 256 2.72 0.03 -10.47
N PHE A 257 2.39 0.23 -9.19
CA PHE A 257 1.02 0.08 -8.71
C PHE A 257 0.16 1.29 -9.10
N SER A 258 -1.04 1.02 -9.61
CA SER A 258 -2.09 2.00 -9.89
C SER A 258 -3.45 1.39 -9.59
N TYR A 259 -4.41 2.18 -9.10
CA TYR A 259 -5.76 1.67 -8.82
C TYR A 259 -6.43 1.11 -10.08
N LYS A 260 -6.36 1.84 -11.19
CA LYS A 260 -6.95 1.44 -12.48
C LYS A 260 -6.52 0.03 -12.91
N SER A 261 -5.22 -0.28 -12.81
CA SER A 261 -4.68 -1.56 -13.27
C SER A 261 -4.72 -2.67 -12.21
N HIS A 262 -4.81 -2.33 -10.93
CA HIS A 262 -4.60 -3.30 -9.83
C HIS A 262 -5.77 -3.43 -8.86
N LYS A 263 -6.88 -2.68 -9.02
CA LYS A 263 -8.03 -2.74 -8.11
C LYS A 263 -8.57 -4.14 -7.86
N GLN A 264 -8.53 -5.01 -8.87
CA GLN A 264 -8.99 -6.40 -8.79
C GLN A 264 -8.24 -7.26 -7.75
N TYR A 265 -7.03 -6.85 -7.35
CA TYR A 265 -6.22 -7.55 -6.35
C TYR A 265 -6.44 -7.05 -4.93
N LEU A 266 -7.17 -5.95 -4.73
CA LEU A 266 -7.29 -5.28 -3.43
C LEU A 266 -8.00 -6.16 -2.40
N ASP A 267 -9.17 -6.71 -2.75
CA ASP A 267 -9.93 -7.60 -1.86
C ASP A 267 -9.11 -8.85 -1.47
N GLU A 268 -8.40 -9.43 -2.44
CA GLU A 268 -7.50 -10.55 -2.17
C GLU A 268 -6.35 -10.15 -1.24
N TRP A 269 -5.77 -8.98 -1.47
CA TRP A 269 -4.66 -8.46 -0.68
C TRP A 269 -5.04 -8.23 0.77
N VAL A 270 -6.14 -7.52 1.03
CA VAL A 270 -6.58 -7.26 2.40
C VAL A 270 -7.11 -8.53 3.07
N GLY A 271 -7.82 -9.39 2.34
CA GLY A 271 -8.33 -10.65 2.87
C GLY A 271 -7.21 -11.61 3.27
N ARG A 272 -6.12 -11.68 2.48
CA ARG A 272 -4.93 -12.44 2.85
C ARG A 272 -4.19 -11.80 4.03
N GLY A 273 -4.17 -10.47 4.13
CA GLY A 273 -3.66 -9.77 5.30
C GLY A 273 -4.44 -10.11 6.58
N ARG A 274 -5.77 -10.18 6.49
CA ARG A 274 -6.65 -10.61 7.57
C ARG A 274 -6.35 -12.06 7.98
N PHE A 275 -6.25 -12.96 7.00
CA PHE A 275 -5.88 -14.35 7.25
C PHE A 275 -4.52 -14.48 7.96
N VAL A 276 -3.51 -13.68 7.59
CA VAL A 276 -2.21 -13.68 8.28
C VAL A 276 -2.35 -13.34 9.76
N ALA A 277 -3.21 -12.37 10.10
CA ALA A 277 -3.45 -12.02 11.50
C ALA A 277 -4.06 -13.20 12.27
N GLU A 278 -5.15 -13.78 11.76
CA GLU A 278 -5.89 -14.86 12.42
C GLU A 278 -5.09 -16.18 12.45
N HIS A 279 -4.40 -16.51 11.35
CA HIS A 279 -3.69 -17.78 11.25
C HIS A 279 -2.30 -17.76 11.86
N ILE A 280 -1.56 -16.65 11.72
CA ILE A 280 -0.16 -16.55 12.17
C ILE A 280 -0.05 -15.73 13.45
N PHE A 281 -0.51 -14.47 13.45
CA PHE A 281 -0.29 -13.56 14.57
C PHE A 281 -1.04 -13.97 15.83
N GLN A 282 -2.23 -14.55 15.71
CA GLN A 282 -3.01 -15.05 16.85
C GLN A 282 -2.28 -16.16 17.63
N LYS A 283 -1.41 -16.92 16.95
CA LYS A 283 -0.61 -18.00 17.55
C LYS A 283 0.73 -17.52 18.14
N MET A 284 1.04 -16.23 17.98
CA MET A 284 2.23 -15.63 18.59
C MET A 284 1.97 -15.31 20.06
N GLU A 285 3.01 -15.39 20.90
CA GLU A 285 2.89 -15.04 22.33
C GLU A 285 2.43 -13.59 22.57
N ASN A 286 2.79 -12.68 21.66
CA ASN A 286 2.40 -11.27 21.73
C ASN A 286 1.22 -10.96 20.80
N ASN A 287 0.10 -10.56 21.41
CA ASN A 287 -1.15 -10.25 20.71
C ASN A 287 -1.16 -8.87 20.00
N ASP A 288 -0.14 -8.03 20.18
CA ASP A 288 -0.04 -6.67 19.61
C ASP A 288 -0.21 -6.65 18.08
N LEU A 289 0.45 -7.57 17.38
CA LEU A 289 0.37 -7.69 15.92
C LEU A 289 -1.04 -8.08 15.45
N TYR A 290 -1.66 -9.03 16.15
CA TYR A 290 -3.02 -9.46 15.88
C TYR A 290 -3.99 -8.29 16.10
N GLN A 291 -3.99 -7.67 17.28
CA GLN A 291 -4.90 -6.56 17.60
C GLN A 291 -4.76 -5.38 16.64
N THR A 292 -3.53 -5.00 16.30
CA THR A 292 -3.26 -3.91 15.35
C THR A 292 -3.81 -4.24 13.96
N THR A 293 -3.58 -5.45 13.47
CA THR A 293 -4.01 -5.85 12.13
C THR A 293 -5.52 -6.04 12.04
N ILE A 294 -6.14 -6.64 13.05
CA ILE A 294 -7.59 -6.89 13.12
C ILE A 294 -8.38 -5.58 13.22
N ARG A 295 -7.87 -4.60 13.96
CA ARG A 295 -8.46 -3.26 14.01
C ARG A 295 -8.42 -2.56 12.66
N LEU A 296 -7.33 -2.72 11.90
CA LEU A 296 -7.18 -2.15 10.57
C LEU A 296 -8.13 -2.82 9.56
N LEU A 297 -8.20 -4.15 9.59
CA LEU A 297 -8.91 -5.00 8.63
C LEU A 297 -10.24 -5.52 9.20
N ASP A 298 -10.92 -4.68 9.98
CA ASP A 298 -12.20 -5.01 10.56
C ASP A 298 -13.29 -5.03 9.48
N GLY A 299 -14.19 -6.02 9.53
CA GLY A 299 -15.18 -6.26 8.47
C GLY A 299 -14.64 -6.86 7.16
N VAL A 300 -13.32 -7.05 7.04
CA VAL A 300 -12.72 -7.74 5.88
C VAL A 300 -12.79 -9.25 6.09
N GLU A 301 -13.31 -9.97 5.10
CA GLU A 301 -13.32 -11.44 5.10
C GLU A 301 -11.90 -12.01 4.91
N ALA A 302 -11.52 -12.94 5.78
CA ALA A 302 -10.23 -13.61 5.67
C ALA A 302 -10.16 -14.49 4.42
N ARG A 303 -9.07 -14.38 3.65
CA ARG A 303 -8.82 -15.19 2.47
C ARG A 303 -7.60 -16.10 2.69
N PRO A 304 -7.81 -17.39 2.99
CA PRO A 304 -6.73 -18.34 3.21
C PRO A 304 -5.82 -18.52 1.99
N PHE A 305 -4.54 -18.79 2.23
CA PHE A 305 -3.58 -19.17 1.21
C PHE A 305 -2.52 -20.10 1.80
N LYS A 306 -1.88 -20.90 0.95
CA LYS A 306 -0.80 -21.80 1.37
C LYS A 306 0.54 -21.07 1.44
N ALA A 307 1.36 -21.41 2.43
CA ALA A 307 2.74 -20.96 2.48
C ALA A 307 3.50 -21.38 1.21
N ALA A 308 4.29 -20.47 0.65
CA ALA A 308 5.15 -20.79 -0.49
C ALA A 308 6.21 -21.84 -0.10
N ALA A 309 6.62 -22.67 -1.07
CA ALA A 309 7.67 -23.66 -0.85
C ALA A 309 8.98 -22.99 -0.41
N LEU A 310 9.65 -23.62 0.55
CA LEU A 310 10.99 -23.24 0.99
C LEU A 310 12.04 -23.93 0.12
N SER A 311 13.23 -23.34 0.01
CA SER A 311 14.36 -24.07 -0.54
C SER A 311 14.73 -25.25 0.37
N PRO A 312 15.40 -26.31 -0.14
CA PRO A 312 15.78 -27.47 0.69
C PRO A 312 16.62 -27.09 1.92
N LEU A 313 17.49 -26.08 1.78
CA LEU A 313 18.27 -25.54 2.88
C LEU A 313 17.38 -24.90 3.95
N GLU A 314 16.49 -23.99 3.54
CA GLU A 314 15.56 -23.31 4.44
C GLU A 314 14.63 -24.29 5.15
N GLU A 315 14.10 -25.27 4.42
CA GLU A 315 13.26 -26.32 4.97
C GLU A 315 14.00 -27.14 6.02
N THR A 316 15.22 -27.57 5.73
CA THR A 316 16.07 -28.30 6.70
C THR A 316 16.31 -27.47 7.98
N ARG A 317 16.57 -26.16 7.85
CA ARG A 317 16.77 -25.26 8.99
C ARG A 317 15.48 -24.92 9.72
N LEU A 318 14.35 -24.88 9.03
CA LEU A 318 13.05 -24.72 9.66
C LEU A 318 12.71 -25.97 10.49
N ILE A 319 12.84 -27.16 9.89
CA ILE A 319 12.57 -28.46 10.53
C ILE A 319 13.44 -28.66 11.78
N SER A 320 14.71 -28.24 11.74
CA SER A 320 15.61 -28.34 12.90
C SER A 320 15.13 -27.52 14.12
N GLN A 321 14.32 -26.48 13.92
CA GLN A 321 13.76 -25.68 15.00
C GLN A 321 12.51 -26.29 15.64
N PHE A 322 11.89 -27.30 15.04
CA PHE A 322 10.79 -28.03 15.66
C PHE A 322 11.35 -28.99 16.71
N ARG A 323 10.88 -28.86 17.95
CA ARG A 323 11.26 -29.77 19.03
C ARG A 323 10.58 -31.12 18.80
N LYS A 324 11.35 -32.20 18.64
CA LYS A 324 10.89 -33.53 19.05
C LYS A 324 10.74 -33.52 20.57
N ARG A 325 9.51 -33.50 21.08
CA ARG A 325 9.22 -33.57 22.53
C ARG A 325 9.63 -34.90 23.20
N PHE A 326 10.41 -35.76 22.53
CA PHE A 326 10.85 -37.09 22.99
C PHE A 326 12.34 -37.40 22.75
N ARG A 327 13.27 -36.44 22.93
CA ARG A 327 14.71 -36.77 22.97
C ARG A 327 15.27 -37.06 24.37
N GLN A 328 14.44 -37.06 25.41
CA GLN A 328 14.88 -37.42 26.78
C GLN A 328 13.75 -38.12 27.54
N LYS A 329 13.71 -39.46 27.47
CA LYS A 329 13.33 -40.39 28.55
C LYS A 329 13.48 -41.83 28.05
N THR A 330 14.72 -42.31 28.01
CA THR A 330 15.11 -43.72 28.19
C THR A 330 16.63 -43.70 28.38
N ASN A 331 17.04 -43.48 29.63
CA ASN A 331 18.20 -44.18 30.18
C ASN A 331 17.66 -45.44 30.84
#